data_AF-A0A7D6HX23-F1
#
_entry.id   AF-A0A7D6HX23-F1
#
_cell.length_a   1.000
_cell.length_b   1.000
_cell.length_c   1.000
_cell.angle_alpha   90.00
_cell.angle_beta   90.00
_cell.angle_gamma   90.00
#
_symmetry.space_group_name_H-M   'P 1'
#
loop_
_entity.id
_entity.type
_entity.pdbx_description
1 polymer ?
#
loop_
_entity_poly.entity_id
_entity_poly.type
_entity_poly.pdbx_seq_one_letter_code
_entity_poly.pdbx_strand_id
1 'polypeptide(L)'
;MTITIPDGQPNNRFMRFVRAPIRENSDLPSLFPLKPATRPMRLGIDTTTLPQPPDGYLATFFERDEIAFELLVPADGEVPDAWTAALRDPLVHEVGFTTVDRAAKELDTRFIWIKTESERMSSSTRAHFFEIYQHLDAQTAPAEAEPISLADRHRAAAYAAAAAELGIDLIVTGASTAGRSDVADNDVVASVTPDDAVAVIGHYLRMTHNPVVEVQRGRLVGGGTWERTESTSTIANFYDWGVTSEMPYFDVFPQLAARHTDFDTISALRSIRARLARAARALDEMLAALSNWHDRSHGADVVETAAEAFDRELLYLAAAFDIYGRRFPLLIDPTRDASRFRFSLDGRGYINDHLVREYPAAALGDVTRLHVYAGVCKVLRNHIHDGILPVDQHPGRQYGNSMNIGLNLDAMPELAPGANNGMLQEHYEALGVWRADAAEVFGSPVMVADLATAGHTLMGAGLALIEAFTKLILRNTPQAASNHSPLLGCVQAIPGETEPPPPERAVFHSALCGWYPP
;
A
#
# COMPACT_ATOMS: atom_id res chain seq x y z
N MET A 1 8.37 0.94 -29.03
CA MET A 1 7.16 1.44 -28.35
C MET A 1 7.47 2.83 -27.83
N THR A 2 6.54 3.77 -27.96
CA THR A 2 6.69 5.12 -27.40
C THR A 2 6.06 5.11 -26.02
N ILE A 3 6.82 5.51 -24.99
CA ILE A 3 6.32 5.65 -23.62
C ILE A 3 5.63 7.01 -23.50
N THR A 4 4.42 7.03 -22.96
CA THR A 4 3.63 8.24 -22.74
C THR A 4 3.42 8.44 -21.25
N ILE A 5 3.96 9.53 -20.71
CA ILE A 5 3.73 9.93 -19.33
C ILE A 5 2.47 10.81 -19.29
N PRO A 6 1.47 10.50 -18.44
CA PRO A 6 0.24 11.28 -18.34
C PRO A 6 0.51 12.67 -17.78
N ASP A 7 -0.24 13.67 -18.25
CA ASP A 7 -0.14 15.04 -17.77
C ASP A 7 -1.13 15.30 -16.63
N GLY A 8 -0.71 16.09 -15.64
CA GLY A 8 -1.60 16.62 -14.60
C GLY A 8 -1.91 15.67 -13.44
N GLN A 9 -2.05 14.36 -13.69
CA GLN A 9 -2.23 13.34 -12.67
C GLN A 9 -1.71 11.97 -13.15
N PRO A 10 -1.30 11.08 -12.23
CA PRO A 10 -0.92 9.72 -12.60
C PRO A 10 -2.15 8.85 -12.90
N ASN A 11 -2.00 7.91 -13.84
CA ASN A 11 -3.07 6.96 -14.18
C ASN A 11 -3.41 6.05 -12.98
N ASN A 12 -2.39 5.59 -12.26
CA ASN A 12 -2.54 4.72 -11.09
C ASN A 12 -1.93 5.39 -9.86
N ARG A 13 -2.61 5.25 -8.72
CA ARG A 13 -2.11 5.67 -7.41
C ARG A 13 -2.48 4.65 -6.37
N PHE A 14 -1.59 4.47 -5.39
CA PHE A 14 -1.92 3.74 -4.18
C PHE A 14 -2.88 4.55 -3.32
N MET A 15 -4.12 4.08 -3.18
CA MET A 15 -5.19 4.78 -2.45
C MET A 15 -5.46 4.22 -1.04
N ARG A 16 -4.84 3.10 -0.68
CA ARG A 16 -5.15 2.35 0.56
C ARG A 16 -4.31 2.82 1.74
N PHE A 17 -4.51 4.07 2.14
CA PHE A 17 -4.02 4.62 3.40
C PHE A 17 -4.87 5.85 3.80
N VAL A 18 -4.73 6.28 5.04
CA VAL A 18 -5.48 7.44 5.57
C VAL A 18 -4.98 8.72 4.93
N ARG A 19 -5.88 9.56 4.44
CA ARG A 19 -5.54 10.84 3.82
C ARG A 19 -5.34 11.92 4.86
N ALA A 20 -4.46 12.86 4.55
CA ALA A 20 -4.28 14.05 5.37
C ALA A 20 -5.61 14.83 5.46
N PRO A 21 -6.08 15.19 6.67
CA PRO A 21 -7.31 15.95 6.83
C PRO A 21 -7.20 17.34 6.18
N ILE A 22 -8.28 17.87 5.63
CA ILE A 22 -8.26 19.16 4.90
C ILE A 22 -8.24 20.38 5.83
N ARG A 23 -8.69 20.25 7.09
CA ARG A 23 -8.86 21.39 8.01
C ARG A 23 -7.87 21.41 9.17
N GLU A 24 -7.29 22.59 9.41
CA GLU A 24 -6.44 22.95 10.57
C GLU A 24 -7.17 22.87 11.92
N ASN A 25 -8.50 23.03 11.91
CA ASN A 25 -9.32 23.26 13.10
C ASN A 25 -10.03 22.01 13.65
N SER A 26 -9.61 20.80 13.31
CA SER A 26 -10.16 19.64 14.01
C SER A 26 -9.58 19.59 15.42
N ASP A 27 -10.43 19.64 16.45
CA ASP A 27 -10.08 19.29 17.84
C ASP A 27 -9.50 17.86 17.96
N LEU A 28 -9.50 17.10 16.86
CA LEU A 28 -8.94 15.77 16.73
C LEU A 28 -7.48 15.83 16.24
N PRO A 29 -6.52 15.23 16.97
CA PRO A 29 -5.15 15.10 16.48
C PRO A 29 -5.09 14.20 15.23
N SER A 30 -4.04 14.33 14.43
CA SER A 30 -3.74 13.40 13.33
C SER A 30 -3.73 11.95 13.84
N LEU A 31 -4.10 10.99 12.98
CA LEU A 31 -4.13 9.58 13.36
C LEU A 31 -2.73 9.05 13.70
N PHE A 32 -1.72 9.52 12.98
CA PHE A 32 -0.31 9.17 13.17
C PHE A 32 0.54 10.40 13.49
N PRO A 33 0.31 11.06 14.64
CA PRO A 33 0.95 12.32 14.93
C PRO A 33 2.46 12.16 15.03
N LEU A 34 3.22 13.12 14.49
CA LEU A 34 4.70 13.15 14.60
C LEU A 34 5.18 13.24 16.07
N LYS A 35 4.30 13.64 16.99
CA LYS A 35 4.52 13.60 18.44
C LYS A 35 3.73 12.45 19.05
N PRO A 36 4.22 11.79 20.12
CA PRO A 36 3.53 10.65 20.72
C PRO A 36 2.11 10.99 21.18
N ALA A 37 1.12 10.47 20.46
CA ALA A 37 -0.29 10.43 20.86
C ALA A 37 -0.99 9.33 20.06
N THR A 38 -2.00 8.71 20.65
CA THR A 38 -2.83 7.69 19.99
C THR A 38 -4.28 8.03 20.21
N ARG A 39 -5.08 7.91 19.15
CA ARG A 39 -6.55 7.94 19.23
C ARG A 39 -7.12 6.74 18.46
N PRO A 40 -8.38 6.37 18.69
CA PRO A 40 -9.05 5.37 17.87
C PRO A 40 -9.06 5.79 16.39
N MET A 41 -8.89 4.81 15.51
CA MET A 41 -9.14 4.97 14.08
C MET A 41 -10.65 4.99 13.85
N ARG A 42 -11.16 5.96 13.09
CA ARG A 42 -12.59 6.13 12.83
C ARG A 42 -12.93 5.71 11.40
N LEU A 43 -13.79 4.71 11.26
CA LEU A 43 -14.19 4.12 9.98
C LEU A 43 -15.68 4.37 9.72
N GLY A 44 -16.00 5.07 8.64
CA GLY A 44 -17.37 5.29 8.20
C GLY A 44 -17.85 4.18 7.27
N ILE A 45 -18.85 3.41 7.66
CA ILE A 45 -19.48 2.39 6.83
C ILE A 45 -20.58 3.02 6.00
N ASP A 46 -20.44 2.98 4.68
CA ASP A 46 -21.49 3.38 3.75
C ASP A 46 -22.57 2.29 3.64
N THR A 47 -23.66 2.46 4.38
CA THR A 47 -24.72 1.45 4.48
C THR A 47 -25.56 1.33 3.21
N THR A 48 -25.46 2.29 2.29
CA THR A 48 -26.19 2.23 1.01
C THR A 48 -25.63 1.12 0.11
N THR A 49 -24.31 0.96 0.09
CA THR A 49 -23.64 -0.06 -0.73
C THR A 49 -23.30 -1.31 0.07
N LEU A 50 -23.19 -1.18 1.39
CA LEU A 50 -22.99 -2.28 2.33
C LEU A 50 -24.19 -2.36 3.28
N PRO A 51 -25.36 -2.87 2.82
CA PRO A 51 -26.56 -2.94 3.66
C PRO A 51 -26.44 -3.95 4.82
N GLN A 52 -25.44 -4.84 4.76
CA GLN A 52 -25.14 -5.83 5.79
C GLN A 52 -23.62 -5.89 6.01
N PRO A 53 -23.17 -6.32 7.20
CA PRO A 53 -21.76 -6.60 7.44
C PRO A 53 -21.20 -7.57 6.39
N PRO A 54 -20.09 -7.24 5.73
CA PRO A 54 -19.52 -8.10 4.69
C PRO A 54 -18.93 -9.37 5.32
N ASP A 55 -18.95 -10.46 4.55
CA ASP A 55 -18.13 -11.64 4.85
C ASP A 55 -16.63 -11.27 4.77
N GLY A 56 -15.76 -12.06 5.41
CA GLY A 56 -14.31 -11.88 5.37
C GLY A 56 -13.73 -11.34 6.68
N TYR A 57 -12.54 -10.73 6.60
CA TYR A 57 -11.76 -10.41 7.80
C TYR A 57 -12.17 -9.12 8.51
N LEU A 58 -12.91 -8.21 7.87
CA LEU A 58 -13.29 -6.94 8.50
C LEU A 58 -14.09 -7.14 9.80
N ALA A 59 -14.96 -8.16 9.84
CA ALA A 59 -15.77 -8.47 11.01
C ALA A 59 -14.95 -8.84 12.25
N THR A 60 -13.70 -9.31 12.08
CA THR A 60 -12.80 -9.63 13.19
C THR A 60 -12.36 -8.40 14.01
N PHE A 61 -12.66 -7.19 13.52
CA PHE A 61 -12.29 -5.93 14.15
C PHE A 61 -13.45 -5.20 14.85
N PHE A 62 -14.71 -5.62 14.66
CA PHE A 62 -15.88 -4.90 15.17
C PHE A 62 -15.96 -4.77 16.69
N GLU A 63 -15.26 -5.63 17.43
CA GLU A 63 -15.25 -5.62 18.89
C GLU A 63 -14.05 -4.91 19.50
N ARG A 64 -13.22 -4.25 18.68
CA ARG A 64 -12.00 -3.58 19.11
C ARG A 64 -12.26 -2.14 19.51
N ASP A 65 -11.76 -1.76 20.69
CA ASP A 65 -11.92 -0.40 21.21
C ASP A 65 -11.01 0.61 20.49
N GLU A 66 -9.95 0.14 19.83
CA GLU A 66 -9.03 1.01 19.07
C GLU A 66 -9.59 1.41 17.69
N ILE A 67 -10.72 0.83 17.27
CA ILE A 67 -11.35 1.08 15.97
C ILE A 67 -12.81 1.45 16.21
N ALA A 68 -13.15 2.71 15.95
CA ALA A 68 -14.50 3.24 16.04
C ALA A 68 -15.21 3.08 14.68
N PHE A 69 -16.17 2.17 14.61
CA PHE A 69 -17.05 2.02 13.45
C PHE A 69 -18.26 2.95 13.58
N GLU A 70 -18.49 3.76 12.55
CA GLU A 70 -19.56 4.73 12.45
C GLU A 70 -20.38 4.44 11.20
N LEU A 71 -21.71 4.63 11.24
CA LEU A 71 -22.59 4.31 10.11
C LEU A 71 -22.95 5.58 9.34
N LEU A 72 -22.68 5.59 8.04
CA LEU A 72 -23.10 6.63 7.10
C LEU A 72 -24.37 6.15 6.39
N VAL A 73 -25.51 6.71 6.79
CA VAL A 73 -26.85 6.33 6.31
C VAL A 73 -27.37 7.42 5.36
N PRO A 74 -28.02 7.07 4.24
CA PRO A 74 -28.58 8.07 3.33
C PRO A 74 -29.71 8.88 3.99
N ALA A 75 -29.99 10.06 3.43
CA ALA A 75 -31.10 10.91 3.85
C ALA A 75 -32.43 10.13 3.94
N ASP A 76 -33.15 10.31 5.05
CA ASP A 76 -34.41 9.59 5.34
C ASP A 76 -34.29 8.04 5.33
N GLY A 77 -33.07 7.50 5.37
CA GLY A 77 -32.79 6.06 5.41
C GLY A 77 -32.89 5.49 6.83
N GLU A 78 -33.33 4.23 6.92
CA GLU A 78 -33.30 3.49 8.17
C GLU A 78 -31.91 2.87 8.42
N VAL A 79 -31.49 2.82 9.68
CA VAL A 79 -30.26 2.13 10.07
C VAL A 79 -30.46 0.62 9.90
N PRO A 80 -29.62 -0.09 9.13
CA PRO A 80 -29.83 -1.52 8.95
C PRO A 80 -29.63 -2.32 10.25
N ASP A 81 -30.63 -3.12 10.63
CA ASP A 81 -30.61 -3.95 11.85
C ASP A 81 -29.36 -4.85 11.95
N ALA A 82 -28.87 -5.36 10.82
CA ALA A 82 -27.69 -6.22 10.76
C ALA A 82 -26.43 -5.49 11.26
N TRP A 83 -26.29 -4.20 10.97
CA TRP A 83 -25.17 -3.38 11.46
C TRP A 83 -25.32 -3.02 12.93
N THR A 84 -26.53 -2.68 13.37
CA THR A 84 -26.81 -2.44 14.80
C THR A 84 -26.59 -3.68 15.66
N ALA A 85 -26.81 -4.88 15.10
CA ALA A 85 -26.52 -6.14 15.77
C ALA A 85 -25.03 -6.49 15.81
N ALA A 86 -24.27 -6.10 14.79
CA ALA A 86 -22.84 -6.40 14.66
C ALA A 86 -21.94 -5.45 15.45
N LEU A 87 -22.32 -4.17 15.56
CA LEU A 87 -21.54 -3.12 16.21
C LEU A 87 -22.07 -2.79 17.60
N ARG A 88 -21.19 -2.34 18.50
CA ARG A 88 -21.56 -1.93 19.86
C ARG A 88 -21.90 -0.43 19.88
N ASP A 89 -23.18 -0.10 19.77
CA ASP A 89 -23.70 1.29 19.85
C ASP A 89 -22.95 2.25 18.88
N PRO A 90 -22.96 1.96 17.56
CA PRO A 90 -22.24 2.79 16.59
C PRO A 90 -22.88 4.19 16.50
N LEU A 91 -22.06 5.23 16.31
CA LEU A 91 -22.57 6.54 15.92
C LEU A 91 -23.21 6.45 14.54
N VAL A 92 -24.38 7.05 14.39
CA VAL A 92 -25.12 7.09 13.12
C VAL A 92 -25.11 8.50 12.57
N HIS A 93 -24.67 8.63 11.33
CA HIS A 93 -24.65 9.88 10.58
C HIS A 93 -25.59 9.79 9.38
N GLU A 94 -26.70 10.53 9.43
CA GLU A 94 -27.59 10.73 8.29
C GLU A 94 -26.96 11.76 7.34
N VAL A 95 -26.54 11.30 6.16
CA VAL A 95 -25.97 12.11 5.09
C VAL A 95 -27.10 12.63 4.21
N GLY A 96 -27.43 13.91 4.34
CA GLY A 96 -28.52 14.61 3.65
C GLY A 96 -28.33 14.82 2.14
N PHE A 97 -27.64 13.91 1.46
CA PHE A 97 -27.41 13.96 0.01
C PHE A 97 -28.31 12.96 -0.73
N THR A 98 -29.05 13.44 -1.72
CA THR A 98 -29.80 12.57 -2.65
C THR A 98 -29.30 12.72 -4.08
N THR A 99 -29.23 13.95 -4.58
CA THR A 99 -28.75 14.29 -5.93
C THR A 99 -28.15 15.70 -5.90
N VAL A 100 -27.28 16.01 -6.86
CA VAL A 100 -26.69 17.36 -7.00
C VAL A 100 -27.73 18.44 -7.22
N ASP A 101 -28.76 18.17 -8.03
CA ASP A 101 -29.82 19.13 -8.31
C ASP A 101 -30.65 19.50 -7.06
N ARG A 102 -30.72 18.58 -6.10
CA ARG A 102 -31.42 18.78 -4.82
C ARG A 102 -30.49 19.34 -3.74
N ALA A 103 -29.18 19.23 -3.91
CA ALA A 103 -28.21 19.81 -2.98
C ALA A 103 -28.22 21.33 -3.10
N ALA A 104 -28.29 22.00 -1.95
CA ALA A 104 -28.28 23.45 -1.90
C ALA A 104 -26.92 23.98 -2.35
N LYS A 105 -26.93 25.17 -2.96
CA LYS A 105 -25.73 25.82 -3.51
C LYS A 105 -25.33 26.99 -2.63
N GLU A 106 -24.05 27.07 -2.33
CA GLU A 106 -23.43 28.20 -1.64
C GLU A 106 -22.15 28.60 -2.38
N LEU A 107 -22.18 29.78 -3.00
CA LEU A 107 -21.17 30.23 -3.97
C LEU A 107 -20.97 29.17 -5.07
N ASP A 108 -19.75 28.67 -5.25
CA ASP A 108 -19.40 27.64 -6.23
C ASP A 108 -19.48 26.21 -5.67
N THR A 109 -19.85 26.06 -4.39
CA THR A 109 -19.96 24.76 -3.73
C THR A 109 -21.41 24.28 -3.64
N ARG A 110 -21.58 22.96 -3.57
CA ARG A 110 -22.78 22.33 -3.02
C ARG A 110 -22.55 22.08 -1.55
N PHE A 111 -23.60 22.25 -0.75
CA PHE A 111 -23.57 21.86 0.65
C PHE A 111 -24.67 20.86 0.96
N ILE A 112 -24.35 20.00 1.93
CA ILE A 112 -25.24 18.96 2.45
C ILE A 112 -25.29 19.06 3.97
N TRP A 113 -26.43 18.68 4.54
CA TRP A 113 -26.57 18.57 5.97
C TRP A 113 -26.21 17.17 6.43
N ILE A 114 -25.58 17.08 7.59
CA ILE A 114 -25.24 15.83 8.25
C ILE A 114 -25.86 15.89 9.63
N LYS A 115 -26.73 14.93 9.95
CA LYS A 115 -27.27 14.78 11.30
C LYS A 115 -26.60 13.59 11.96
N THR A 116 -26.12 13.78 13.19
CA THR A 116 -25.57 12.70 13.99
C THR A 116 -26.52 12.40 15.12
N GLU A 117 -26.91 11.14 15.25
CA GLU A 117 -27.77 10.66 16.32
C GLU A 117 -27.15 9.45 17.02
N SER A 118 -27.25 9.43 18.34
CA SER A 118 -26.90 8.31 19.22
C SER A 118 -27.69 8.45 20.52
N GLU A 119 -27.61 7.46 21.42
CA GLU A 119 -28.23 7.57 22.75
C GLU A 119 -27.74 8.80 23.56
N ARG A 120 -26.53 9.30 23.26
CA ARG A 120 -25.85 10.31 24.08
C ARG A 120 -25.64 11.66 23.38
N MET A 121 -25.79 11.71 22.06
CA MET A 121 -25.45 12.87 21.26
C MET A 121 -26.45 13.06 20.11
N SER A 122 -26.92 14.29 19.97
CA SER A 122 -27.58 14.79 18.77
C SER A 122 -26.84 16.03 18.31
N SER A 123 -26.38 16.03 17.06
CA SER A 123 -25.71 17.19 16.45
C SER A 123 -26.06 17.30 14.97
N SER A 124 -25.88 18.50 14.42
CA SER A 124 -26.03 18.75 13.00
C SER A 124 -24.89 19.63 12.50
N THR A 125 -24.28 19.26 11.39
CA THR A 125 -23.23 20.06 10.72
C THR A 125 -23.49 20.11 9.21
N ARG A 126 -22.69 20.89 8.48
CA ARG A 126 -22.74 20.98 7.02
C ARG A 126 -21.38 20.66 6.45
N ALA A 127 -21.38 19.94 5.34
CA ALA A 127 -20.19 19.72 4.52
C ALA A 127 -20.37 20.34 3.14
N HIS A 128 -19.24 20.72 2.52
CA HIS A 128 -19.20 21.38 1.22
C HIS A 128 -18.35 20.57 0.24
N PHE A 129 -18.77 20.52 -1.02
CA PHE A 129 -17.97 19.96 -2.12
C PHE A 129 -18.20 20.73 -3.41
N PHE A 130 -17.25 20.65 -4.35
CA PHE A 130 -17.33 21.31 -5.65
C PHE A 130 -17.77 20.32 -6.73
N GLU A 131 -19.03 20.42 -7.17
CA GLU A 131 -19.60 19.52 -8.19
C GLU A 131 -18.80 19.48 -9.51
N ILE A 132 -18.10 20.58 -9.83
CA ILE A 132 -17.32 20.69 -11.06
C ILE A 132 -16.13 19.72 -11.09
N TYR A 133 -15.57 19.35 -9.94
CA TYR A 133 -14.44 18.42 -9.88
C TYR A 133 -14.80 17.04 -10.39
N GLN A 134 -16.03 16.57 -10.14
CA GLN A 134 -16.51 15.28 -10.64
C GLN A 134 -16.65 15.27 -12.17
N HIS A 135 -16.97 16.42 -12.78
CA HIS A 135 -16.98 16.57 -14.23
C HIS A 135 -15.57 16.60 -14.82
N LEU A 136 -14.62 17.28 -14.17
CA LEU A 136 -13.23 17.33 -14.61
C LEU A 136 -12.58 15.95 -14.52
N ASP A 137 -12.79 15.22 -13.42
CA ASP A 137 -12.30 13.85 -13.26
C ASP A 137 -12.86 12.90 -14.31
N ALA A 138 -14.15 13.02 -14.65
CA ALA A 138 -14.74 12.20 -15.70
C ALA A 138 -14.11 12.48 -17.07
N GLN A 139 -13.56 13.67 -17.31
CA GLN A 139 -12.87 14.03 -18.56
C GLN A 139 -11.40 13.61 -18.56
N THR A 140 -10.76 13.53 -17.39
CA THR A 140 -9.33 13.17 -17.24
C THR A 140 -9.12 11.72 -16.83
N ALA A 141 -10.19 10.93 -16.70
CA ALA A 141 -10.10 9.51 -16.41
C ALA A 141 -9.26 8.75 -17.46
N PRO A 142 -8.40 7.80 -17.04
CA PRO A 142 -7.62 7.00 -17.98
C PRO A 142 -8.51 6.29 -19.00
N ALA A 143 -8.06 6.18 -20.25
CA ALA A 143 -8.86 5.63 -21.35
C ALA A 143 -9.32 4.18 -21.13
N GLU A 144 -8.56 3.42 -20.35
CA GLU A 144 -8.84 2.00 -20.02
C GLU A 144 -9.61 1.83 -18.71
N ALA A 145 -9.86 2.92 -17.96
CA ALA A 145 -10.54 2.84 -16.68
C ALA A 145 -12.03 2.50 -16.87
N GLU A 146 -12.58 1.67 -15.97
CA GLU A 146 -14.00 1.33 -16.01
C GLU A 146 -14.86 2.60 -15.86
N PRO A 147 -15.93 2.77 -16.65
CA PRO A 147 -16.77 3.97 -16.56
C PRO A 147 -17.46 4.10 -15.20
N ILE A 148 -17.42 5.30 -14.62
CA ILE A 148 -18.21 5.68 -13.44
C ILE A 148 -19.29 6.67 -13.86
N SER A 149 -20.51 6.50 -13.37
CA SER A 149 -21.56 7.49 -13.59
C SER A 149 -21.26 8.80 -12.85
N LEU A 150 -21.68 9.93 -13.41
CA LEU A 150 -21.57 11.22 -12.70
C LEU A 150 -22.35 11.21 -11.37
N ALA A 151 -23.46 10.48 -11.28
CA ALA A 151 -24.22 10.36 -10.04
C ALA A 151 -23.40 9.69 -8.92
N ASP A 152 -22.67 8.62 -9.25
CA ASP A 152 -21.81 7.93 -8.29
C ASP A 152 -20.63 8.80 -7.87
N ARG A 153 -20.01 9.53 -8.81
CA ARG A 153 -18.95 10.52 -8.51
C ARG A 153 -19.45 11.59 -7.54
N HIS A 154 -20.62 12.18 -7.79
CA HIS A 154 -21.17 13.19 -6.89
C HIS A 154 -21.54 12.64 -5.51
N ARG A 155 -22.01 11.39 -5.44
CA ARG A 155 -22.27 10.72 -4.17
C ARG A 155 -20.99 10.47 -3.40
N ALA A 156 -19.93 10.02 -4.06
CA ALA A 156 -18.60 9.88 -3.45
C ALA A 156 -18.10 11.22 -2.89
N ALA A 157 -18.27 12.32 -3.65
CA ALA A 157 -17.93 13.67 -3.20
C ALA A 157 -18.70 14.11 -1.95
N ALA A 158 -20.02 13.89 -1.95
CA ALA A 158 -20.87 14.20 -0.80
C ALA A 158 -20.43 13.40 0.45
N TYR A 159 -20.15 12.11 0.30
CA TYR A 159 -19.75 11.24 1.41
C TYR A 159 -18.33 11.55 1.92
N ALA A 160 -17.37 11.81 1.03
CA ALA A 160 -16.01 12.21 1.41
C ALA A 160 -16.01 13.56 2.13
N ALA A 161 -16.79 14.53 1.65
CA ALA A 161 -16.96 15.82 2.33
C ALA A 161 -17.61 15.65 3.71
N ALA A 162 -18.62 14.78 3.84
CA ALA A 162 -19.24 14.48 5.12
C ALA A 162 -18.26 13.82 6.09
N ALA A 163 -17.52 12.81 5.64
CA ALA A 163 -16.50 12.14 6.44
C ALA A 163 -15.41 13.11 6.90
N ALA A 164 -14.93 13.99 6.01
CA ALA A 164 -13.95 15.00 6.35
C ALA A 164 -14.47 15.98 7.42
N GLU A 165 -15.71 16.44 7.31
CA GLU A 165 -16.35 17.31 8.30
C GLU A 165 -16.53 16.61 9.65
N LEU A 166 -16.86 15.32 9.64
CA LEU A 166 -17.03 14.50 10.84
C LEU A 166 -15.71 14.07 11.47
N GLY A 167 -14.57 14.18 10.77
CA GLY A 167 -13.27 13.67 11.21
C GLY A 167 -13.16 12.15 11.15
N ILE A 168 -13.82 11.52 10.19
CA ILE A 168 -13.70 10.08 9.87
C ILE A 168 -12.44 9.88 9.02
N ASP A 169 -11.64 8.87 9.36
CA ASP A 169 -10.33 8.63 8.72
C ASP A 169 -10.44 7.91 7.37
N LEU A 170 -11.47 7.08 7.20
CA LEU A 170 -11.65 6.22 6.04
C LEU A 170 -13.13 5.87 5.84
N ILE A 171 -13.57 5.77 4.59
CA ILE A 171 -14.90 5.26 4.25
C ILE A 171 -14.77 3.82 3.74
N VAL A 172 -15.55 2.90 4.28
CA VAL A 172 -15.69 1.52 3.79
C VAL A 172 -16.96 1.42 2.96
N THR A 173 -16.83 1.07 1.68
CA THR A 173 -17.94 1.09 0.71
C THR A 173 -17.79 0.02 -0.36
N GLY A 174 -18.93 -0.47 -0.88
CA GLY A 174 -19.01 -1.32 -2.06
C GLY A 174 -19.21 -0.53 -3.37
N ALA A 175 -19.09 0.80 -3.34
CA ALA A 175 -19.24 1.65 -4.52
C ALA A 175 -18.11 1.43 -5.54
N SER A 176 -18.42 1.61 -6.83
CA SER A 176 -17.44 1.56 -7.92
C SER A 176 -16.38 2.66 -7.87
N THR A 177 -16.51 3.65 -6.97
CA THR A 177 -15.55 4.72 -6.74
C THR A 177 -14.47 4.36 -5.71
N ALA A 178 -14.62 3.24 -4.98
CA ALA A 178 -13.67 2.82 -3.96
C ALA A 178 -12.27 2.57 -4.55
N GLY A 179 -11.23 3.08 -3.88
CA GLY A 179 -9.83 2.83 -4.23
C GLY A 179 -9.36 3.45 -5.54
N ARG A 180 -10.19 4.27 -6.20
CA ARG A 180 -9.89 4.81 -7.54
C ARG A 180 -9.06 6.09 -7.50
N SER A 181 -8.00 6.12 -8.29
CA SER A 181 -7.11 7.29 -8.48
C SER A 181 -7.78 8.41 -9.28
N ASP A 182 -8.68 8.07 -10.21
CA ASP A 182 -9.41 9.01 -11.05
C ASP A 182 -10.66 9.61 -10.36
N VAL A 183 -10.76 9.51 -9.03
CA VAL A 183 -11.83 10.11 -8.21
C VAL A 183 -11.17 10.99 -7.15
N ALA A 184 -11.28 12.32 -7.30
CA ALA A 184 -10.64 13.30 -6.42
C ALA A 184 -11.09 13.22 -4.96
N ASP A 185 -12.29 12.73 -4.72
CA ASP A 185 -12.84 12.60 -3.38
C ASP A 185 -12.05 11.60 -2.52
N ASN A 186 -11.35 10.64 -3.15
CA ASN A 186 -10.42 9.73 -2.49
C ASN A 186 -9.08 10.39 -2.08
N ASP A 187 -8.81 11.62 -2.53
CA ASP A 187 -7.72 12.46 -2.02
C ASP A 187 -8.12 13.21 -0.73
N VAL A 188 -9.43 13.37 -0.49
CA VAL A 188 -10.00 14.04 0.69
C VAL A 188 -10.13 13.06 1.86
N VAL A 189 -10.92 12.00 1.67
CA VAL A 189 -11.05 10.86 2.57
C VAL A 189 -11.07 9.63 1.70
N ALA A 190 -10.09 8.74 1.89
CA ALA A 190 -10.01 7.54 1.07
C ALA A 190 -11.25 6.66 1.29
N SER A 191 -11.91 6.30 0.19
CA SER A 191 -12.94 5.26 0.18
C SER A 191 -12.30 3.95 -0.25
N VAL A 192 -12.54 2.88 0.50
CA VAL A 192 -11.94 1.56 0.27
C VAL A 192 -12.97 0.45 0.33
N THR A 193 -12.64 -0.68 -0.28
CA THR A 193 -13.43 -1.91 -0.14
C THR A 193 -13.28 -2.49 1.28
N PRO A 194 -14.16 -3.42 1.72
CA PRO A 194 -14.01 -4.11 3.00
C PRO A 194 -12.65 -4.81 3.17
N ASP A 195 -12.14 -5.45 2.12
CA ASP A 195 -10.84 -6.14 2.17
C ASP A 195 -9.68 -5.15 2.28
N ASP A 196 -9.75 -4.04 1.56
CA ASP A 196 -8.74 -2.99 1.65
C ASP A 196 -8.74 -2.29 3.02
N ALA A 197 -9.89 -2.18 3.68
CA ALA A 197 -9.98 -1.65 5.04
C ALA A 197 -9.17 -2.48 6.04
N VAL A 198 -9.08 -3.81 5.84
CA VAL A 198 -8.28 -4.71 6.70
C VAL A 198 -6.80 -4.37 6.64
N ALA A 199 -6.28 -4.03 5.45
CA ALA A 199 -4.88 -3.60 5.31
C ALA A 199 -4.61 -2.25 6.00
N VAL A 200 -5.55 -1.29 5.90
CA VAL A 200 -5.40 0.01 6.57
C VAL A 200 -5.49 -0.15 8.10
N ILE A 201 -6.38 -1.02 8.59
CA ILE A 201 -6.45 -1.39 10.02
C ILE A 201 -5.13 -2.04 10.45
N GLY A 202 -4.60 -2.99 9.67
CA GLY A 202 -3.33 -3.63 9.98
C GLY A 202 -2.17 -2.64 10.03
N HIS A 203 -2.13 -1.67 9.11
CA HIS A 203 -1.19 -0.55 9.14
C HIS A 203 -1.34 0.26 10.44
N TYR A 204 -2.57 0.63 10.82
CA TYR A 204 -2.84 1.33 12.08
C TYR A 204 -2.33 0.55 13.30
N LEU A 205 -2.58 -0.76 13.37
CA LEU A 205 -2.10 -1.62 14.46
C LEU A 205 -0.57 -1.68 14.53
N ARG A 206 0.12 -1.77 13.38
CA ARG A 206 1.59 -1.77 13.34
C ARG A 206 2.18 -0.43 13.81
N MET A 207 1.61 0.69 13.35
CA MET A 207 2.08 2.03 13.71
C MET A 207 1.78 2.41 15.16
N THR A 208 0.65 1.95 15.72
CA THR A 208 0.29 2.15 17.14
C THR A 208 0.91 1.11 18.08
N HIS A 209 1.79 0.24 17.56
CA HIS A 209 2.50 -0.78 18.32
C HIS A 209 1.57 -1.79 19.01
N ASN A 210 0.46 -2.15 18.38
CA ASN A 210 -0.48 -3.17 18.85
C ASN A 210 -0.19 -4.54 18.22
N PRO A 211 0.33 -5.54 18.98
CA PRO A 211 0.63 -6.87 18.44
C PRO A 211 -0.59 -7.81 18.44
N VAL A 212 -1.75 -7.39 18.96
CA VAL A 212 -2.98 -8.20 18.93
C VAL A 212 -3.65 -7.93 17.58
N VAL A 213 -3.79 -8.96 16.76
CA VAL A 213 -4.29 -8.86 15.38
C VAL A 213 -5.74 -9.29 15.24
N GLU A 214 -6.26 -10.08 16.17
CA GLU A 214 -7.66 -10.51 16.20
C GLU A 214 -8.15 -10.56 17.65
N VAL A 215 -9.39 -10.11 17.87
CA VAL A 215 -10.11 -10.25 19.13
C VAL A 215 -11.50 -10.78 18.82
N GLN A 216 -11.81 -12.00 19.30
CA GLN A 216 -13.13 -12.58 19.22
C GLN A 216 -13.72 -12.71 20.61
N ARG A 217 -14.94 -12.24 20.83
CA ARG A 217 -15.68 -12.44 22.07
C ARG A 217 -16.99 -13.14 21.79
N GLY A 218 -17.49 -13.86 22.79
CA GLY A 218 -18.79 -14.50 22.69
C GLY A 218 -19.38 -14.85 24.05
N ARG A 219 -20.61 -15.34 24.04
CA ARG A 219 -21.30 -15.83 25.24
C ARG A 219 -21.17 -17.34 25.34
N LEU A 220 -20.93 -17.83 26.55
CA LEU A 220 -20.90 -19.26 26.83
C LEU A 220 -22.31 -19.78 27.09
N VAL A 221 -22.58 -21.01 26.65
CA VAL A 221 -23.83 -21.72 26.97
C VAL A 221 -23.86 -21.98 28.48
N GLY A 222 -24.87 -21.45 29.18
CA GLY A 222 -25.01 -21.54 30.64
C GLY A 222 -24.65 -20.27 31.42
N GLY A 223 -24.25 -19.19 30.73
CA GLY A 223 -23.87 -17.91 31.34
C GLY A 223 -22.36 -17.71 31.38
N GLY A 224 -21.92 -16.46 31.20
CA GLY A 224 -20.51 -16.08 31.08
C GLY A 224 -20.12 -15.66 29.65
N THR A 225 -18.94 -15.08 29.53
CA THR A 225 -18.35 -14.61 28.27
C THR A 225 -16.99 -15.25 28.05
N TRP A 226 -16.63 -15.48 26.80
CA TRP A 226 -15.27 -15.89 26.40
C TRP A 226 -14.65 -14.79 25.54
N GLU A 227 -13.32 -14.71 25.57
CA GLU A 227 -12.51 -13.87 24.71
C GLU A 227 -11.33 -14.70 24.20
N ARG A 228 -11.10 -14.70 22.89
CA ARG A 228 -9.93 -15.27 22.23
C ARG A 228 -9.19 -14.15 21.53
N THR A 229 -7.90 -14.05 21.78
CA THR A 229 -7.02 -13.08 21.10
C THR A 229 -5.97 -13.82 20.28
N GLU A 230 -5.77 -13.40 19.04
CA GLU A 230 -4.57 -13.78 18.28
C GLU A 230 -3.56 -12.64 18.35
N SER A 231 -2.32 -12.98 18.71
CA SER A 231 -1.24 -12.00 18.82
C SER A 231 0.02 -12.48 18.11
N THR A 232 0.70 -11.52 17.49
CA THR A 232 2.05 -11.66 16.94
C THR A 232 3.13 -11.64 18.02
N SER A 233 2.75 -11.41 19.29
CA SER A 233 3.63 -11.20 20.45
C SER A 233 4.50 -9.93 20.38
N THR A 234 4.99 -9.55 19.21
CA THR A 234 5.79 -8.33 18.99
C THR A 234 5.49 -7.73 17.62
N ILE A 235 5.69 -6.42 17.47
CA ILE A 235 5.58 -5.75 16.17
C ILE A 235 6.63 -6.25 15.17
N ALA A 236 7.81 -6.64 15.64
CA ALA A 236 8.82 -7.26 14.78
C ALA A 236 8.28 -8.55 14.15
N ASN A 237 7.60 -9.40 14.93
CA ASN A 237 6.95 -10.59 14.41
C ASN A 237 5.78 -10.27 13.48
N PHE A 238 5.05 -9.17 13.71
CA PHE A 238 3.98 -8.75 12.82
C PHE A 238 4.54 -8.48 11.41
N TYR A 239 5.59 -7.65 11.30
CA TYR A 239 6.28 -7.43 10.02
C TYR A 239 6.85 -8.71 9.42
N ASP A 240 7.49 -9.52 10.26
CA ASP A 240 8.11 -10.78 9.84
C ASP A 240 7.11 -11.75 9.23
N TRP A 241 5.96 -11.96 9.90
CA TRP A 241 4.91 -12.87 9.43
C TRP A 241 4.23 -12.35 8.17
N GLY A 242 3.99 -11.04 8.07
CA GLY A 242 3.43 -10.41 6.87
C GLY A 242 4.37 -10.45 5.66
N VAL A 243 5.69 -10.31 5.87
CA VAL A 243 6.66 -10.49 4.78
C VAL A 243 6.69 -11.93 4.30
N THR A 244 6.64 -12.90 5.23
CA THR A 244 6.69 -14.32 4.85
C THR A 244 5.39 -14.90 4.32
N SER A 245 4.24 -14.30 4.60
CA SER A 245 2.97 -14.77 4.02
C SER A 245 2.98 -14.72 2.49
N GLU A 246 3.74 -13.78 1.91
CA GLU A 246 3.86 -13.58 0.46
C GLU A 246 5.00 -14.36 -0.20
N MET A 247 5.86 -15.01 0.59
CA MET A 247 7.08 -15.63 0.07
C MET A 247 7.24 -17.08 0.56
N PRO A 248 6.32 -18.00 0.17
CA PRO A 248 6.32 -19.38 0.66
C PRO A 248 7.58 -20.16 0.29
N TYR A 249 8.14 -20.00 -0.92
CA TYR A 249 9.39 -20.66 -1.31
C TYR A 249 10.57 -20.10 -0.50
N PHE A 250 10.60 -18.79 -0.26
CA PHE A 250 11.59 -18.17 0.61
C PHE A 250 11.49 -18.61 2.07
N ASP A 251 10.27 -18.74 2.62
CA ASP A 251 10.06 -19.12 4.03
C ASP A 251 10.48 -20.57 4.32
N VAL A 252 10.28 -21.49 3.36
CA VAL A 252 10.73 -22.90 3.52
C VAL A 252 12.24 -23.07 3.27
N PHE A 253 12.87 -22.17 2.53
CA PHE A 253 14.26 -22.32 2.11
C PHE A 253 15.27 -22.51 3.27
N PRO A 254 15.20 -21.77 4.40
CA PRO A 254 16.05 -22.03 5.56
C PRO A 254 15.92 -23.46 6.10
N GLN A 255 14.73 -24.07 6.05
CA GLN A 255 14.51 -25.44 6.51
C GLN A 255 15.16 -26.45 5.55
N LEU A 256 15.11 -26.19 4.24
CA LEU A 256 15.81 -26.98 3.24
C LEU A 256 17.33 -26.87 3.44
N ALA A 257 17.86 -25.64 3.59
CA ALA A 257 19.27 -25.40 3.89
C ALA A 257 19.75 -26.11 5.17
N ALA A 258 18.92 -26.16 6.22
CA ALA A 258 19.22 -26.87 7.45
C ALA A 258 19.39 -28.38 7.27
N ARG A 259 18.57 -29.01 6.40
CA ARG A 259 18.71 -30.45 6.07
C ARG A 259 20.05 -30.78 5.39
N HIS A 260 20.64 -29.78 4.72
CA HIS A 260 21.95 -29.89 4.07
C HIS A 260 23.10 -29.28 4.90
N THR A 261 22.84 -28.88 6.15
CA THR A 261 23.82 -28.23 7.04
C THR A 261 24.49 -26.97 6.46
N ASP A 262 23.80 -26.28 5.54
CA ASP A 262 24.30 -25.05 4.91
C ASP A 262 23.97 -23.83 5.78
N PHE A 263 24.75 -23.65 6.85
CA PHE A 263 24.57 -22.57 7.82
C PHE A 263 24.77 -21.17 7.23
N ASP A 264 25.60 -21.04 6.19
CA ASP A 264 25.83 -19.76 5.53
C ASP A 264 24.58 -19.31 4.76
N THR A 265 23.91 -20.24 4.05
CA THR A 265 22.62 -19.95 3.41
C THR A 265 21.56 -19.58 4.45
N ILE A 266 21.47 -20.33 5.56
CA ILE A 266 20.51 -20.02 6.63
C ILE A 266 20.74 -18.60 7.17
N SER A 267 22.00 -18.23 7.43
CA SER A 267 22.37 -16.90 7.91
C SER A 267 22.01 -15.81 6.90
N ALA A 268 22.32 -16.02 5.62
CA ALA A 268 21.97 -15.09 4.55
C ALA A 268 20.45 -14.88 4.43
N LEU A 269 19.67 -15.96 4.43
CA LEU A 269 18.20 -15.90 4.33
C LEU A 269 17.56 -15.20 5.54
N ARG A 270 18.04 -15.49 6.76
CA ARG A 270 17.60 -14.77 7.98
C ARG A 270 17.91 -13.26 7.89
N SER A 271 19.07 -12.90 7.36
CA SER A 271 19.45 -11.51 7.17
C SER A 271 18.56 -10.82 6.13
N ILE A 272 18.27 -11.47 5.00
CA ILE A 272 17.33 -10.98 3.98
C ILE A 272 15.95 -10.76 4.60
N ARG A 273 15.40 -11.76 5.30
CA ARG A 273 14.09 -11.68 5.98
C ARG A 273 14.01 -10.47 6.92
N ALA A 274 15.02 -10.29 7.77
CA ALA A 274 15.08 -9.16 8.70
C ALA A 274 15.19 -7.81 8.00
N ARG A 275 15.84 -7.74 6.82
CA ARG A 275 15.91 -6.52 6.01
C ARG A 275 14.58 -6.21 5.35
N LEU A 276 13.92 -7.20 4.76
CA LEU A 276 12.59 -7.03 4.15
C LEU A 276 11.55 -6.58 5.20
N ALA A 277 11.54 -7.16 6.40
CA ALA A 277 10.68 -6.70 7.49
C ALA A 277 10.95 -5.24 7.89
N ARG A 278 12.21 -4.79 7.84
CA ARG A 278 12.57 -3.38 8.10
C ARG A 278 12.19 -2.45 6.94
N ALA A 279 12.26 -2.92 5.69
CA ALA A 279 11.76 -2.19 4.53
C ALA A 279 10.25 -1.97 4.64
N ALA A 280 9.49 -3.03 4.94
CA ALA A 280 8.04 -2.95 5.16
C ALA A 280 7.66 -1.97 6.27
N ARG A 281 8.44 -1.95 7.36
CA ARG A 281 8.27 -0.96 8.44
C ARG A 281 8.54 0.46 7.96
N ALA A 282 9.57 0.67 7.16
CA ALA A 282 9.90 1.98 6.62
C ALA A 282 8.79 2.48 5.66
N LEU A 283 8.20 1.60 4.86
CA LEU A 283 7.00 1.89 4.06
C LEU A 283 5.83 2.32 4.93
N ASP A 284 5.52 1.61 6.02
CA ASP A 284 4.45 2.03 6.93
C ASP A 284 4.77 3.39 7.59
N GLU A 285 6.02 3.63 8.00
CA GLU A 285 6.40 4.93 8.56
C GLU A 285 6.25 6.07 7.54
N MET A 286 6.52 5.80 6.26
CA MET A 286 6.26 6.74 5.17
C MET A 286 4.75 7.00 4.99
N LEU A 287 3.93 5.97 4.86
CA LEU A 287 2.48 6.12 4.69
C LEU A 287 1.82 6.82 5.89
N ALA A 288 2.31 6.56 7.10
CA ALA A 288 1.89 7.24 8.31
C ALA A 288 2.27 8.72 8.29
N ALA A 289 3.48 9.07 7.84
CA ALA A 289 3.89 10.46 7.64
C ALA A 289 2.97 11.16 6.64
N LEU A 290 2.70 10.54 5.49
CA LEU A 290 1.80 11.07 4.44
C LEU A 290 0.33 11.22 4.88
N SER A 291 -0.07 10.57 5.96
CA SER A 291 -1.41 10.72 6.56
C SER A 291 -1.52 11.98 7.45
N ASN A 292 -0.42 12.69 7.69
CA ASN A 292 -0.41 13.92 8.49
C ASN A 292 -0.73 15.15 7.63
N TRP A 293 -1.18 16.21 8.30
CA TRP A 293 -1.61 17.43 7.64
C TRP A 293 -0.47 18.19 6.96
N HIS A 294 -0.78 18.77 5.80
CA HIS A 294 0.16 19.48 4.93
C HIS A 294 -0.18 20.98 4.89
N ASP A 295 0.05 21.71 5.98
CA ASP A 295 0.07 23.18 5.89
C ASP A 295 1.47 23.71 5.60
N ARG A 296 1.57 24.95 5.13
CA ARG A 296 2.84 25.66 4.85
C ARG A 296 3.82 25.62 6.03
N SER A 297 3.33 25.49 7.26
CA SER A 297 4.15 25.44 8.47
C SER A 297 4.68 24.04 8.82
N HIS A 298 3.97 22.96 8.46
CA HIS A 298 4.28 21.57 8.86
C HIS A 298 4.57 20.65 7.67
N GLY A 299 4.28 21.09 6.44
CA GLY A 299 4.44 20.32 5.22
C GLY A 299 5.89 19.94 4.94
N ALA A 300 6.85 20.78 5.34
CA ALA A 300 8.28 20.45 5.25
C ALA A 300 8.66 19.27 6.17
N ASP A 301 8.13 19.22 7.39
CA ASP A 301 8.37 18.11 8.32
C ASP A 301 7.77 16.79 7.80
N VAL A 302 6.58 16.86 7.18
CA VAL A 302 5.94 15.69 6.55
C VAL A 302 6.75 15.19 5.36
N VAL A 303 7.18 16.09 4.48
CA VAL A 303 8.04 15.76 3.31
C VAL A 303 9.34 15.11 3.78
N GLU A 304 10.05 15.73 4.72
CA GLU A 304 11.31 15.20 5.25
C GLU A 304 11.11 13.82 5.91
N THR A 305 10.10 13.68 6.77
CA THR A 305 9.83 12.40 7.46
C THR A 305 9.49 11.29 6.45
N ALA A 306 8.67 11.60 5.44
CA ALA A 306 8.30 10.65 4.40
C ALA A 306 9.51 10.29 3.52
N ALA A 307 10.34 11.26 3.14
CA ALA A 307 11.56 11.05 2.35
C ALA A 307 12.58 10.20 3.13
N GLU A 308 12.82 10.50 4.41
CA GLU A 308 13.72 9.70 5.26
C GLU A 308 13.23 8.25 5.42
N ALA A 309 11.91 8.05 5.55
CA ALA A 309 11.32 6.73 5.60
C ALA A 309 11.51 5.97 4.28
N PHE A 310 11.30 6.62 3.13
CA PHE A 310 11.55 6.04 1.82
C PHE A 310 13.04 5.70 1.58
N ASP A 311 13.96 6.56 2.02
CA ASP A 311 15.40 6.28 1.97
C ASP A 311 15.77 5.02 2.74
N ARG A 312 15.18 4.82 3.93
CA ARG A 312 15.37 3.61 4.73
C ARG A 312 14.77 2.39 4.07
N GLU A 313 13.60 2.50 3.44
CA GLU A 313 13.01 1.43 2.64
C GLU A 313 13.97 0.96 1.54
N LEU A 314 14.46 1.89 0.71
CA LEU A 314 15.42 1.62 -0.37
C LEU A 314 16.72 1.00 0.16
N LEU A 315 17.24 1.50 1.28
CA LEU A 315 18.43 0.95 1.93
C LEU A 315 18.24 -0.52 2.30
N TYR A 316 17.08 -0.89 2.85
CA TYR A 316 16.80 -2.25 3.28
C TYR A 316 16.51 -3.19 2.11
N LEU A 317 15.79 -2.74 1.08
CA LEU A 317 15.60 -3.49 -0.17
C LEU A 317 16.93 -3.75 -0.88
N ALA A 318 17.75 -2.72 -1.09
CA ALA A 318 19.07 -2.86 -1.71
C ALA A 318 19.97 -3.83 -0.92
N ALA A 319 19.93 -3.77 0.42
CA ALA A 319 20.67 -4.71 1.25
C ALA A 319 20.19 -6.17 1.09
N ALA A 320 18.89 -6.40 0.94
CA ALA A 320 18.35 -7.73 0.66
C ALA A 320 18.83 -8.26 -0.71
N PHE A 321 18.76 -7.43 -1.74
CA PHE A 321 19.24 -7.76 -3.09
C PHE A 321 20.74 -8.02 -3.14
N ASP A 322 21.54 -7.25 -2.40
CA ASP A 322 22.98 -7.45 -2.25
C ASP A 322 23.29 -8.82 -1.62
N ILE A 323 22.62 -9.16 -0.50
CA ILE A 323 22.90 -10.43 0.19
C ILE A 323 22.53 -11.60 -0.72
N TYR A 324 21.37 -11.55 -1.37
CA TYR A 324 20.94 -12.64 -2.23
C TYR A 324 21.82 -12.77 -3.49
N GLY A 325 22.15 -11.62 -4.11
CA GLY A 325 23.04 -11.53 -5.27
C GLY A 325 24.44 -12.08 -5.02
N ARG A 326 24.97 -11.95 -3.79
CA ARG A 326 26.26 -12.56 -3.39
C ARG A 326 26.12 -14.04 -3.09
N ARG A 327 24.99 -14.48 -2.51
CA ARG A 327 24.81 -15.88 -2.11
C ARG A 327 24.63 -16.80 -3.30
N PHE A 328 23.87 -16.39 -4.31
CA PHE A 328 23.53 -17.26 -5.43
C PHE A 328 24.75 -17.79 -6.22
N PRO A 329 25.77 -16.98 -6.59
CA PRO A 329 26.97 -17.49 -7.24
C PRO A 329 27.73 -18.54 -6.44
N LEU A 330 27.63 -18.52 -5.10
CA LEU A 330 28.22 -19.53 -4.21
C LEU A 330 27.37 -20.80 -4.12
N LEU A 331 26.06 -20.70 -4.37
CA LEU A 331 25.21 -21.89 -4.53
C LEU A 331 25.47 -22.59 -5.86
N ILE A 332 25.80 -21.84 -6.92
CA ILE A 332 26.18 -22.39 -8.23
C ILE A 332 27.51 -23.14 -8.18
N ASP A 333 28.45 -22.65 -7.36
CA ASP A 333 29.73 -23.31 -7.14
C ASP A 333 30.28 -22.93 -5.75
N PRO A 334 30.14 -23.83 -4.76
CA PRO A 334 30.56 -23.59 -3.38
C PRO A 334 32.07 -23.44 -3.20
N THR A 335 32.88 -23.78 -4.21
CA THR A 335 34.35 -23.67 -4.12
C THR A 335 34.87 -22.26 -4.39
N ARG A 336 33.99 -21.36 -4.82
CA ARG A 336 34.31 -19.96 -5.13
C ARG A 336 34.71 -19.17 -3.88
N ASP A 337 35.70 -18.29 -4.06
CA ASP A 337 36.14 -17.35 -3.02
C ASP A 337 35.08 -16.25 -2.81
N ALA A 338 34.34 -16.32 -1.70
CA ALA A 338 33.30 -15.36 -1.34
C ALA A 338 33.75 -13.89 -1.39
N SER A 339 35.04 -13.60 -1.17
CA SER A 339 35.55 -12.23 -1.19
C SER A 339 35.52 -11.58 -2.58
N ARG A 340 35.53 -12.40 -3.65
CA ARG A 340 35.55 -11.99 -5.06
C ARG A 340 34.17 -11.89 -5.70
N PHE A 341 33.13 -12.45 -5.08
CA PHE A 341 31.76 -12.47 -5.62
C PHE A 341 30.88 -11.43 -4.91
N ARG A 342 31.20 -10.14 -5.13
CA ARG A 342 30.45 -8.98 -4.59
C ARG A 342 29.45 -8.44 -5.60
N PHE A 343 28.53 -9.30 -6.04
CA PHE A 343 27.46 -8.93 -6.96
C PHE A 343 26.19 -8.58 -6.19
N SER A 344 25.29 -7.84 -6.82
CA SER A 344 23.96 -7.54 -6.26
C SER A 344 22.90 -7.95 -7.25
N LEU A 345 21.79 -8.49 -6.74
CA LEU A 345 20.65 -8.91 -7.55
C LEU A 345 20.02 -7.72 -8.29
N ASP A 346 20.26 -6.48 -7.87
CA ASP A 346 19.81 -5.26 -8.56
C ASP A 346 20.73 -4.82 -9.71
N GLY A 347 21.81 -5.56 -9.98
CA GLY A 347 22.78 -5.23 -11.01
C GLY A 347 22.20 -5.34 -12.42
N ARG A 348 22.35 -4.30 -13.25
CA ARG A 348 21.82 -4.27 -14.63
C ARG A 348 22.15 -5.52 -15.47
N GLY A 349 23.34 -6.09 -15.31
CA GLY A 349 23.78 -7.30 -16.03
C GLY A 349 23.44 -8.62 -15.33
N TYR A 350 22.93 -8.59 -14.10
CA TYR A 350 22.91 -9.75 -13.20
C TYR A 350 22.19 -10.97 -13.81
N ILE A 351 21.02 -10.76 -14.42
CA ILE A 351 20.27 -11.84 -15.09
C ILE A 351 21.09 -12.47 -16.22
N ASN A 352 21.67 -11.65 -17.09
CA ASN A 352 22.44 -12.13 -18.24
C ASN A 352 23.73 -12.83 -17.79
N ASP A 353 24.43 -12.24 -16.81
CA ASP A 353 25.74 -12.69 -16.35
C ASP A 353 25.66 -13.97 -15.49
N HIS A 354 24.55 -14.19 -14.79
CA HIS A 354 24.43 -15.26 -13.79
C HIS A 354 23.26 -16.23 -13.98
N LEU A 355 22.18 -15.86 -14.66
CA LEU A 355 20.98 -16.71 -14.77
C LEU A 355 20.78 -17.31 -16.16
N VAL A 356 20.98 -16.55 -17.23
CA VAL A 356 20.70 -16.99 -18.61
C VAL A 356 21.47 -18.24 -19.01
N ARG A 357 22.68 -18.43 -18.48
CA ARG A 357 23.47 -19.65 -18.73
C ARG A 357 22.99 -20.86 -17.94
N GLU A 358 22.41 -20.61 -16.76
CA GLU A 358 22.09 -21.67 -15.80
C GLU A 358 20.65 -22.15 -15.92
N TYR A 359 19.72 -21.33 -16.43
CA TYR A 359 18.29 -21.65 -16.47
C TYR A 359 17.66 -21.36 -17.85
N PRO A 360 16.64 -22.13 -18.24
CA PRO A 360 15.96 -21.92 -19.52
C PRO A 360 15.16 -20.61 -19.51
N ALA A 361 15.08 -19.94 -20.67
CA ALA A 361 14.39 -18.65 -20.81
C ALA A 361 12.93 -18.68 -20.33
N ALA A 362 12.23 -19.80 -20.53
CA ALA A 362 10.84 -19.97 -20.07
C ALA A 362 10.68 -19.87 -18.54
N ALA A 363 11.73 -20.16 -17.76
CA ALA A 363 11.70 -20.07 -16.30
C ALA A 363 12.10 -18.68 -15.78
N LEU A 364 12.65 -17.81 -16.63
CA LEU A 364 13.19 -16.50 -16.23
C LEU A 364 12.18 -15.35 -16.31
N GLY A 365 10.96 -15.60 -16.80
CA GLY A 365 9.96 -14.56 -17.11
C GLY A 365 9.69 -13.61 -15.93
N ASP A 366 9.27 -14.15 -14.79
CA ASP A 366 8.94 -13.34 -13.60
C ASP A 366 10.16 -12.62 -13.03
N VAL A 367 11.30 -13.30 -12.93
CA VAL A 367 12.55 -12.69 -12.43
C VAL A 367 12.97 -11.53 -13.33
N THR A 368 12.86 -11.68 -14.65
CA THR A 368 13.22 -10.63 -15.62
C THR A 368 12.28 -9.43 -15.51
N ARG A 369 10.98 -9.66 -15.43
CA ARG A 369 9.96 -8.61 -15.26
C ARG A 369 10.18 -7.84 -13.96
N LEU A 370 10.39 -8.54 -12.84
CA LEU A 370 10.50 -7.92 -11.52
C LEU A 370 11.87 -7.25 -11.27
N HIS A 371 12.94 -7.74 -11.90
CA HIS A 371 14.28 -7.16 -11.78
C HIS A 371 14.38 -5.71 -12.28
N VAL A 372 13.47 -5.27 -13.15
CA VAL A 372 13.40 -3.86 -13.59
C VAL A 372 13.21 -2.94 -12.38
N TYR A 373 12.33 -3.29 -11.43
CA TYR A 373 12.10 -2.52 -10.21
C TYR A 373 13.29 -2.53 -9.25
N ALA A 374 14.04 -3.64 -9.16
CA ALA A 374 15.31 -3.65 -8.42
C ALA A 374 16.33 -2.68 -9.05
N GLY A 375 16.35 -2.59 -10.37
CA GLY A 375 17.13 -1.58 -11.11
C GLY A 375 16.72 -0.14 -10.76
N VAL A 376 15.42 0.13 -10.61
CA VAL A 376 14.91 1.43 -10.13
C VAL A 376 15.42 1.71 -8.72
N CYS A 377 15.25 0.77 -7.76
CA CYS A 377 15.79 0.90 -6.40
C CYS A 377 17.28 1.26 -6.39
N LYS A 378 18.07 0.63 -7.28
CA LYS A 378 19.51 0.90 -7.41
C LYS A 378 19.78 2.34 -7.85
N VAL A 379 19.08 2.85 -8.86
CA VAL A 379 19.25 4.23 -9.34
C VAL A 379 18.90 5.22 -8.23
N LEU A 380 17.76 5.03 -7.56
CA LEU A 380 17.33 5.88 -6.45
C LEU A 380 18.36 5.85 -5.32
N ARG A 381 18.80 4.66 -4.91
CA ARG A 381 19.80 4.49 -3.86
C ARG A 381 21.16 5.07 -4.22
N ASN A 382 21.56 5.04 -5.49
CA ASN A 382 22.78 5.69 -5.94
C ASN A 382 22.68 7.21 -5.83
N HIS A 383 21.53 7.79 -6.18
CA HIS A 383 21.29 9.22 -6.01
C HIS A 383 21.43 9.65 -4.55
N ILE A 384 20.97 8.84 -3.58
CA ILE A 384 21.16 9.09 -2.14
C ILE A 384 22.64 9.17 -1.73
N HIS A 385 23.56 8.45 -2.40
CA HIS A 385 24.99 8.57 -2.10
C HIS A 385 25.56 9.91 -2.55
N ASP A 386 24.99 10.48 -3.61
CA ASP A 386 25.49 11.69 -4.27
C ASP A 386 24.75 12.96 -3.79
N GLY A 387 23.57 12.82 -3.18
CA GLY A 387 22.71 13.91 -2.71
C GLY A 387 21.47 13.42 -1.96
N ILE A 388 20.54 14.34 -1.68
CA ILE A 388 19.24 14.02 -1.07
C ILE A 388 18.25 13.70 -2.20
N LEU A 389 17.35 12.72 -2.01
CA LEU A 389 16.29 12.49 -2.99
C LEU A 389 15.43 13.75 -3.17
N PRO A 390 15.14 14.18 -4.41
CA PRO A 390 14.36 15.37 -4.67
C PRO A 390 12.87 15.08 -4.48
N VAL A 391 12.46 14.90 -3.24
CA VAL A 391 11.07 14.69 -2.82
C VAL A 391 10.48 16.02 -2.39
N ASP A 392 9.35 16.39 -2.98
CA ASP A 392 8.65 17.64 -2.64
C ASP A 392 7.14 17.52 -2.92
N GLN A 393 6.39 18.58 -2.64
CA GLN A 393 4.98 18.71 -2.92
C GLN A 393 4.76 19.14 -4.37
N HIS A 394 3.95 18.36 -5.08
CA HIS A 394 3.58 18.60 -6.47
C HIS A 394 2.06 18.59 -6.64
N PRO A 395 1.49 19.42 -7.52
CA PRO A 395 0.06 19.34 -7.85
C PRO A 395 -0.31 17.92 -8.31
N GLY A 396 -1.27 17.32 -7.62
CA GLY A 396 -1.80 15.99 -7.94
C GLY A 396 -2.88 16.00 -9.01
N ARG A 397 -3.46 17.19 -9.28
CA ARG A 397 -4.49 17.45 -10.28
C ARG A 397 -4.33 18.86 -10.85
N GLN A 398 -4.60 19.04 -12.15
CA GLN A 398 -4.44 20.32 -12.85
C GLN A 398 -5.32 21.45 -12.31
N TYR A 399 -6.46 21.10 -11.73
CA TYR A 399 -7.43 22.08 -11.21
C TYR A 399 -7.24 22.38 -9.71
N GLY A 400 -6.13 21.94 -9.10
CA GLY A 400 -5.61 22.49 -7.84
C GLY A 400 -6.27 22.03 -6.54
N ASN A 401 -6.94 20.86 -6.53
CA ASN A 401 -7.64 20.36 -5.33
C ASN A 401 -6.73 19.59 -4.35
N SER A 402 -5.57 19.08 -4.78
CA SER A 402 -4.68 18.27 -3.93
C SER A 402 -3.20 18.46 -4.28
N MET A 403 -2.37 18.53 -3.23
CA MET A 403 -0.92 18.42 -3.35
C MET A 403 -0.52 16.99 -2.98
N ASN A 404 0.30 16.37 -3.82
CA ASN A 404 0.88 15.06 -3.58
C ASN A 404 2.35 15.22 -3.22
N ILE A 405 2.87 14.39 -2.33
CA ILE A 405 4.31 14.27 -2.14
C ILE A 405 4.83 13.31 -3.21
N GLY A 406 5.75 13.81 -4.03
CA GLY A 406 6.29 13.09 -5.17
C GLY A 406 7.80 13.19 -5.28
N LEU A 407 8.40 12.20 -5.92
CA LEU A 407 9.81 12.15 -6.24
C LEU A 407 10.03 12.73 -7.64
N ASN A 408 10.84 13.79 -7.75
CA ASN A 408 11.22 14.37 -9.04
C ASN A 408 12.21 13.47 -9.80
N LEU A 409 11.73 12.85 -10.87
CA LEU A 409 12.51 11.94 -11.70
C LEU A 409 13.38 12.64 -12.75
N ASP A 410 13.17 13.93 -13.04
CA ASP A 410 14.01 14.68 -13.98
C ASP A 410 15.45 14.84 -13.46
N ALA A 411 15.64 14.73 -12.15
CA ALA A 411 16.97 14.67 -11.52
C ALA A 411 17.72 13.34 -11.77
N MET A 412 17.05 12.34 -12.37
CA MET A 412 17.55 10.98 -12.57
C MET A 412 17.40 10.58 -14.04
N PRO A 413 18.28 11.05 -14.94
CA PRO A 413 18.18 10.78 -16.37
C PRO A 413 18.23 9.29 -16.72
N GLU A 414 18.74 8.44 -15.85
CA GLU A 414 18.71 6.98 -15.97
C GLU A 414 17.29 6.41 -15.92
N LEU A 415 16.33 7.11 -15.31
CA LEU A 415 14.92 6.75 -15.24
C LEU A 415 14.07 7.44 -16.32
N ALA A 416 14.67 8.25 -17.19
CA ALA A 416 13.95 8.92 -18.26
C ALA A 416 13.37 7.92 -19.29
N PRO A 417 12.19 8.18 -19.87
CA PRO A 417 11.63 7.35 -20.93
C PRO A 417 12.61 7.15 -22.09
N GLY A 418 12.85 5.89 -22.45
CA GLY A 418 13.80 5.52 -23.51
C GLY A 418 15.26 5.44 -23.07
N ALA A 419 15.57 5.69 -21.80
CA ALA A 419 16.88 5.36 -21.24
C ALA A 419 17.11 3.83 -21.20
N ASN A 420 18.37 3.42 -21.01
CA ASN A 420 18.74 2.01 -20.92
C ASN A 420 18.45 1.43 -19.52
N ASN A 421 17.17 1.46 -19.12
CA ASN A 421 16.67 1.01 -17.81
C ASN A 421 15.72 -0.20 -17.91
N GLY A 422 15.32 -0.61 -19.12
CA GLY A 422 14.41 -1.73 -19.34
C GLY A 422 12.96 -1.46 -18.94
N MET A 423 12.63 -0.24 -18.51
CA MET A 423 11.28 0.14 -18.12
C MET A 423 10.39 0.28 -19.37
N LEU A 424 9.21 -0.31 -19.28
CA LEU A 424 8.11 -0.20 -20.24
C LEU A 424 7.00 0.69 -19.66
N GLN A 425 5.98 1.01 -20.47
CA GLN A 425 4.83 1.82 -20.07
C GLN A 425 4.23 1.38 -18.73
N GLU A 426 3.98 0.06 -18.58
CA GLU A 426 3.42 -0.54 -17.36
C GLU A 426 4.24 -0.24 -16.09
N HIS A 427 5.57 -0.06 -16.22
CA HIS A 427 6.44 0.20 -15.08
C HIS A 427 6.31 1.66 -14.61
N TYR A 428 6.19 2.61 -15.54
CA TYR A 428 5.93 4.01 -15.20
C TYR A 428 4.54 4.19 -14.60
N GLU A 429 3.56 3.45 -15.12
CA GLU A 429 2.19 3.45 -14.57
C GLU A 429 2.14 2.83 -13.19
N ALA A 430 2.81 1.69 -12.95
CA ALA A 430 2.88 1.06 -11.64
C ALA A 430 3.55 1.97 -10.60
N LEU A 431 4.61 2.70 -10.98
CA LEU A 431 5.27 3.67 -10.09
C LEU A 431 4.46 4.96 -9.87
N GLY A 432 3.30 5.11 -10.51
CA GLY A 432 2.46 6.30 -10.40
C GLY A 432 3.14 7.55 -10.94
N VAL A 433 3.78 7.45 -12.12
CA VAL A 433 4.51 8.57 -12.74
C VAL A 433 3.57 9.47 -13.54
N TRP A 434 3.72 10.79 -13.39
CA TRP A 434 3.02 11.81 -14.19
C TRP A 434 3.89 13.05 -14.42
N ARG A 435 3.44 13.93 -15.33
CA ARG A 435 3.97 15.28 -15.44
C ARG A 435 3.17 16.21 -14.55
N ALA A 436 3.77 16.64 -13.44
CA ALA A 436 3.18 17.62 -12.56
C ALA A 436 3.36 19.02 -13.12
N ASP A 437 2.33 19.84 -13.01
CA ASP A 437 2.44 21.28 -13.23
C ASP A 437 3.41 21.88 -12.20
N ALA A 438 4.07 22.98 -12.58
CA ALA A 438 4.98 23.65 -11.67
C ALA A 438 4.23 24.24 -10.46
N ALA A 439 4.77 24.02 -9.27
CA ALA A 439 4.27 24.67 -8.05
C ALA A 439 4.55 26.19 -8.05
N GLU A 440 5.60 26.63 -8.77
CA GLU A 440 5.98 28.04 -8.91
C GLU A 440 5.34 28.72 -10.12
N VAL A 441 5.07 30.03 -10.00
CA VAL A 441 4.54 30.84 -11.09
C VAL A 441 5.58 30.91 -12.23
N PHE A 442 5.19 30.47 -13.43
CA PHE A 442 6.04 30.32 -14.63
C PHE A 442 7.10 29.20 -14.58
N GLY A 443 7.01 28.27 -13.63
CA GLY A 443 7.86 27.07 -13.64
C GLY A 443 7.52 26.14 -14.80
N SER A 444 8.44 25.23 -15.13
CA SER A 444 8.22 24.18 -16.14
C SER A 444 7.63 22.92 -15.50
N PRO A 445 6.74 22.19 -16.19
CA PRO A 445 6.27 20.89 -15.71
C PRO A 445 7.44 19.92 -15.49
N VAL A 446 7.32 19.08 -14.47
CA VAL A 446 8.35 18.11 -14.08
C VAL A 446 7.79 16.70 -14.06
N MET A 447 8.62 15.71 -14.40
CA MET A 447 8.24 14.30 -14.30
C MET A 447 8.43 13.82 -12.86
N VAL A 448 7.35 13.37 -12.22
CA VAL A 448 7.33 12.97 -10.81
C VAL A 448 6.69 11.59 -10.63
N ALA A 449 7.11 10.86 -9.61
CA ALA A 449 6.48 9.62 -9.14
C ALA A 449 5.78 9.85 -7.80
N ASP A 450 4.57 9.32 -7.60
CA ASP A 450 3.81 9.49 -6.35
C ASP A 450 4.51 8.66 -5.27
N LEU A 451 4.92 9.29 -4.16
CA LEU A 451 5.83 8.66 -3.22
C LEU A 451 5.22 7.40 -2.57
N ALA A 452 3.93 7.46 -2.20
CA ALA A 452 3.21 6.31 -1.64
C ALA A 452 3.11 5.17 -2.65
N THR A 453 2.80 5.50 -3.91
CA THR A 453 2.66 4.53 -5.01
C THR A 453 4.00 3.88 -5.36
N ALA A 454 5.07 4.68 -5.42
CA ALA A 454 6.41 4.21 -5.68
C ALA A 454 6.90 3.28 -4.56
N GLY A 455 6.80 3.68 -3.28
CA GLY A 455 7.19 2.82 -2.15
C GLY A 455 6.39 1.52 -2.10
N HIS A 456 5.06 1.59 -2.22
CA HIS A 456 4.23 0.38 -2.26
C HIS A 456 4.64 -0.57 -3.40
N THR A 457 4.85 -0.03 -4.60
CA THR A 457 5.25 -0.81 -5.78
C THR A 457 6.63 -1.43 -5.61
N LEU A 458 7.61 -0.68 -5.12
CA LEU A 458 8.98 -1.16 -4.93
C LEU A 458 9.07 -2.22 -3.83
N MET A 459 8.32 -2.06 -2.73
CA MET A 459 8.21 -3.07 -1.69
C MET A 459 7.57 -4.36 -2.23
N GLY A 460 6.41 -4.26 -2.88
CA GLY A 460 5.70 -5.42 -3.44
C GLY A 460 6.51 -6.14 -4.51
N ALA A 461 7.09 -5.40 -5.46
CA ALA A 461 7.96 -5.96 -6.50
C ALA A 461 9.25 -6.56 -5.92
N GLY A 462 9.79 -5.98 -4.85
CA GLY A 462 10.94 -6.50 -4.13
C GLY A 462 10.68 -7.85 -3.48
N LEU A 463 9.56 -7.99 -2.75
CA LEU A 463 9.12 -9.28 -2.20
C LEU A 463 8.90 -10.31 -3.30
N ALA A 464 8.16 -9.92 -4.35
CA ALA A 464 7.87 -10.78 -5.50
C ALA A 464 9.17 -11.25 -6.19
N LEU A 465 10.18 -10.37 -6.31
CA LEU A 465 11.47 -10.72 -6.92
C LEU A 465 12.22 -11.76 -6.08
N ILE A 466 12.28 -11.55 -4.76
CA ILE A 466 12.94 -12.50 -3.83
C ILE A 466 12.25 -13.86 -3.92
N GLU A 467 10.91 -13.89 -3.93
CA GLU A 467 10.14 -15.12 -4.05
C GLU A 467 10.32 -15.79 -5.41
N ALA A 468 10.15 -15.06 -6.51
CA ALA A 468 10.33 -15.57 -7.88
C ALA A 468 11.75 -16.10 -8.10
N PHE A 469 12.76 -15.40 -7.58
CA PHE A 469 14.14 -15.86 -7.63
C PHE A 469 14.35 -17.12 -6.79
N THR A 470 13.79 -17.19 -5.58
CA THR A 470 13.87 -18.39 -4.73
C THR A 470 13.21 -19.58 -5.40
N LYS A 471 12.00 -19.38 -5.94
CA LYS A 471 11.23 -20.38 -6.68
C LYS A 471 12.01 -20.91 -7.89
N LEU A 472 12.61 -20.01 -8.67
CA LEU A 472 13.46 -20.37 -9.81
C LEU A 472 14.57 -21.34 -9.38
N ILE A 473 15.36 -20.98 -8.37
CA ILE A 473 16.55 -21.74 -7.98
C ILE A 473 16.21 -23.03 -7.23
N LEU A 474 15.11 -23.08 -6.49
CA LEU A 474 14.67 -24.29 -5.78
C LEU A 474 14.01 -25.31 -6.71
N ARG A 475 13.30 -24.84 -7.75
CA ARG A 475 12.56 -25.73 -8.66
C ARG A 475 13.35 -26.20 -9.88
N ASN A 476 14.45 -25.52 -10.21
CA ASN A 476 15.21 -25.82 -11.41
C ASN A 476 16.65 -26.16 -11.06
N THR A 477 17.14 -27.28 -11.58
CA THR A 477 18.56 -27.62 -11.51
C THR A 477 19.33 -26.77 -12.54
N PRO A 478 20.45 -26.13 -12.17
CA PRO A 478 21.30 -25.40 -13.11
C PRO A 478 21.78 -26.30 -14.25
N GLN A 479 21.74 -25.80 -15.48
CA GLN A 479 22.12 -26.56 -16.68
C GLN A 479 23.64 -26.64 -16.89
N ALA A 480 24.38 -25.58 -16.57
CA ALA A 480 25.80 -25.47 -16.89
C ALA A 480 26.72 -25.73 -15.69
N ALA A 481 26.22 -25.60 -14.46
CA ALA A 481 27.02 -25.79 -13.25
C ALA A 481 27.20 -27.27 -12.87
N SER A 482 28.44 -27.76 -12.90
CA SER A 482 28.76 -29.15 -12.55
C SER A 482 28.91 -29.42 -11.05
N ASN A 483 29.15 -28.38 -10.24
CA ASN A 483 29.42 -28.47 -8.80
C ASN A 483 28.38 -27.70 -7.96
N HIS A 484 27.15 -27.60 -8.45
CA HIS A 484 26.12 -26.82 -7.77
C HIS A 484 25.73 -27.43 -6.42
N SER A 485 25.29 -26.56 -5.51
CA SER A 485 24.73 -26.94 -4.21
C SER A 485 23.52 -27.87 -4.40
N PRO A 486 23.35 -28.90 -3.54
CA PRO A 486 22.19 -29.79 -3.58
C PRO A 486 20.87 -29.08 -3.28
N LEU A 487 20.92 -27.81 -2.84
CA LEU A 487 19.74 -26.96 -2.67
C LEU A 487 19.13 -26.50 -4.00
N LEU A 488 19.91 -26.50 -5.08
CA LEU A 488 19.42 -26.04 -6.39
C LEU A 488 18.65 -27.16 -7.09
N GLY A 489 17.39 -26.90 -7.45
CA GLY A 489 16.48 -27.91 -8.02
C GLY A 489 16.00 -28.98 -7.02
N CYS A 490 16.10 -28.72 -5.71
CA CYS A 490 15.69 -29.70 -4.69
C CYS A 490 14.17 -29.84 -4.50
N VAL A 491 13.37 -28.90 -5.03
CA VAL A 491 11.91 -28.95 -5.02
C VAL A 491 11.43 -29.39 -6.40
N GLN A 492 11.15 -30.69 -6.54
CA GLN A 492 10.59 -31.22 -7.78
C GLN A 492 9.08 -31.11 -7.77
N ALA A 493 8.51 -30.43 -8.76
CA ALA A 493 7.07 -30.46 -8.99
C ALA A 493 6.71 -31.68 -9.83
N ILE A 494 5.67 -32.38 -9.44
CA ILE A 494 5.12 -33.49 -10.22
C ILE A 494 4.37 -32.89 -11.43
N PRO A 495 4.46 -33.48 -12.64
CA PRO A 495 3.67 -33.02 -13.77
C PRO A 495 2.17 -32.96 -13.45
N GLY A 496 1.56 -31.79 -13.59
CA GLY A 496 0.15 -31.55 -13.26
C GLY A 496 -0.11 -31.14 -11.80
N GLU A 497 0.93 -31.03 -10.97
CA GLU A 497 0.82 -30.50 -9.61
C GLU A 497 0.63 -28.98 -9.65
N THR A 498 -0.48 -28.52 -9.06
CA THR A 498 -0.73 -27.11 -8.77
C THR A 498 -0.19 -26.80 -7.38
N GLU A 499 0.40 -25.61 -7.21
CA GLU A 499 0.81 -25.14 -5.89
C GLU A 499 -0.41 -25.13 -4.94
N PRO A 500 -0.28 -25.67 -3.71
CA PRO A 500 -1.38 -25.66 -2.76
C PRO A 500 -1.73 -24.22 -2.39
N PRO A 501 -3.00 -23.94 -2.06
CA PRO A 501 -3.37 -22.62 -1.57
C PRO A 501 -2.60 -22.30 -0.28
N PRO A 502 -2.27 -21.02 -0.05
CA PRO A 502 -1.61 -20.60 1.19
C PRO A 502 -2.47 -20.97 2.41
N PRO A 503 -1.86 -21.30 3.56
CA PRO A 503 -2.60 -21.52 4.81
C PRO A 503 -3.44 -20.29 5.18
N GLU A 504 -4.61 -20.48 5.78
CA GLU A 504 -5.54 -19.40 6.17
C GLU A 504 -4.84 -18.29 6.98
N ARG A 505 -3.93 -18.67 7.87
CA ARG A 505 -3.15 -17.72 8.68
C ARG A 505 -2.23 -16.84 7.83
N ALA A 506 -1.62 -17.39 6.78
CA ALA A 506 -0.80 -16.61 5.86
C ALA A 506 -1.70 -15.63 5.06
N VAL A 507 -2.87 -16.08 4.61
CA VAL A 507 -3.85 -15.21 3.93
C VAL A 507 -4.29 -14.05 4.83
N PHE A 508 -4.53 -14.31 6.12
CA PHE A 508 -4.90 -13.26 7.06
C PHE A 508 -3.77 -12.24 7.28
N HIS A 509 -2.52 -12.69 7.46
CA HIS A 509 -1.38 -11.77 7.59
C HIS A 509 -1.08 -11.00 6.31
N SER A 510 -1.29 -11.62 5.15
CA SER A 510 -1.25 -10.97 3.84
C SER A 510 -2.24 -9.81 3.78
N ALA A 511 -3.50 -10.07 4.14
CA ALA A 511 -4.58 -9.09 4.14
C ALA A 511 -4.30 -7.93 5.11
N LEU A 512 -3.78 -8.20 6.30
CA LEU A 512 -3.38 -7.17 7.27
C LEU A 512 -2.25 -6.27 6.77
N CYS A 513 -1.35 -6.79 5.94
CA CYS A 513 -0.17 -6.07 5.49
C CYS A 513 -0.43 -5.30 4.20
N GLY A 514 -1.13 -5.88 3.23
CA GLY A 514 -1.51 -5.21 1.99
C GLY A 514 -0.30 -4.70 1.18
N TRP A 515 0.84 -5.39 1.22
CA TRP A 515 2.02 -5.00 0.43
C TRP A 515 2.08 -5.68 -0.94
N TYR A 516 1.22 -6.67 -1.18
CA TYR A 516 1.14 -7.38 -2.45
C TYR A 516 -0.10 -6.90 -3.24
N PRO A 517 -0.03 -6.80 -4.58
CA PRO A 517 -1.22 -6.61 -5.40
C PRO A 517 -2.14 -7.85 -5.28
N PRO A 518 -3.46 -7.67 -5.20
CA PRO A 518 -4.43 -8.77 -5.15
C PRO A 518 -4.42 -9.66 -6.40
#